data_AF-K1U7A3-F1
#
_entry.id   AF-K1U7A3-F1
#
_cell.length_a   1.000
_cell.length_b   1.000
_cell.length_c   1.000
_cell.angle_alpha   90.00
_cell.angle_beta   90.00
_cell.angle_gamma   90.00
#
_symmetry.space_group_name_H-M   'P 1'
#
loop_
_entity.id
_entity.type
_entity.pdbx_description
1 polymer ?
#
loop_
_entity_poly.entity_id
_entity_poly.type
_entity_poly.pdbx_seq_one_letter_code
_entity_poly.pdbx_strand_id
1 'polypeptide(L)'
;MFLGGRGKNAKDISENLGRETIDSFNTSENRGTQVSHGLNYQKLGKELMTQDEIAVMDGGKCILQLRGVRPFFSDKYDITQHPNYKYLSDFDKKNAFDVERYMSTRPAIVKPDEPFDIYEIDLSDEDAAAE
;
A
#
# COMPACT_ATOMS: atom_id res chain seq x y z
N MET A 1 2.20 -8.39 1.56
CA MET A 1 1.01 -7.94 0.79
C MET A 1 1.05 -6.43 0.72
N PHE A 2 0.83 -5.85 -0.45
CA PHE A 2 0.85 -4.40 -0.65
C PHE A 2 -0.52 -3.91 -1.13
N LEU A 3 -1.07 -2.90 -0.45
CA LEU A 3 -2.45 -2.41 -0.62
C LEU A 3 -2.55 -1.06 -1.33
N GLY A 4 -1.46 -0.59 -1.93
CA GLY A 4 -1.39 0.75 -2.51
C GLY A 4 -0.91 1.81 -1.51
N GLY A 5 -0.61 3.00 -2.03
CA GLY A 5 -0.21 4.16 -1.23
C GLY A 5 1.03 4.88 -1.78
N ARG A 6 1.15 6.18 -1.43
CA ARG A 6 2.34 7.00 -1.71
C ARG A 6 3.37 6.81 -0.59
N GLY A 7 4.31 5.89 -0.80
CA GLY A 7 5.42 5.67 0.12
C GLY A 7 6.63 5.07 -0.58
N LYS A 8 7.79 5.07 0.09
CA LYS A 8 9.05 4.49 -0.42
C LYS A 8 8.87 3.02 -0.86
N ASN A 9 7.96 2.32 -0.20
CA ASN A 9 7.58 0.94 -0.50
C ASN A 9 7.09 0.72 -1.94
N ALA A 10 6.50 1.71 -2.61
CA ALA A 10 6.00 1.54 -3.99
C ALA A 10 7.13 1.29 -5.00
N LYS A 11 8.31 1.88 -4.76
CA LYS A 11 9.51 1.62 -5.55
C LYS A 11 10.01 0.19 -5.39
N ASP A 12 10.15 -0.26 -4.15
CA ASP A 12 10.61 -1.62 -3.84
C ASP A 12 9.64 -2.68 -4.41
N ILE A 13 8.34 -2.38 -4.44
CA ILE A 13 7.34 -3.27 -5.04
C ILE A 13 7.43 -3.30 -6.58
N SER A 14 7.66 -2.16 -7.24
CA SER A 14 7.92 -2.13 -8.70
C SER A 14 9.14 -2.97 -9.07
N GLU A 15 10.24 -2.81 -8.32
CA GLU A 15 11.46 -3.58 -8.55
C GLU A 15 11.24 -5.09 -8.33
N ASN A 16 10.46 -5.47 -7.30
CA ASN A 16 10.13 -6.87 -7.03
C ASN A 16 9.16 -7.50 -8.06
N LEU A 17 8.28 -6.73 -8.68
CA LEU A 17 7.40 -7.19 -9.76
C LEU A 17 8.21 -7.52 -11.02
N GLY A 18 9.25 -6.73 -11.28
CA GLY A 18 10.16 -6.91 -12.40
C GLY A 18 9.76 -6.12 -13.65
N ARG A 19 10.38 -6.48 -14.77
CA ARG A 19 10.29 -5.72 -16.04
C ARG A 19 9.80 -6.62 -17.17
N GLU A 20 8.95 -6.08 -18.01
CA GLU A 20 8.58 -6.66 -19.30
C GLU A 20 9.57 -6.24 -20.39
N THR A 21 9.75 -7.09 -21.38
CA THR A 21 10.55 -6.77 -22.57
C THR A 21 9.61 -6.28 -23.67
N ILE A 22 9.87 -5.09 -24.17
CA ILE A 22 9.13 -4.46 -25.27
C ILE A 22 10.05 -4.44 -26.49
N ASP A 23 9.62 -5.06 -27.58
CA ASP A 23 10.27 -4.92 -28.87
C ASP A 23 9.74 -3.66 -29.55
N SER A 24 10.60 -2.64 -29.64
CA SER A 24 10.31 -1.36 -30.30
C SER A 24 10.74 -1.41 -31.77
N PHE A 25 9.83 -1.00 -32.65
CA PHE A 25 10.05 -0.92 -34.08
C PHE A 25 9.96 0.55 -34.52
N ASN A 26 11.09 1.13 -34.92
CA ASN A 26 11.16 2.47 -35.44
C ASN A 26 11.32 2.43 -36.96
N THR A 27 10.37 3.04 -37.67
CA THR A 27 10.45 3.31 -39.11
C THR A 27 10.82 4.78 -39.31
N SER A 28 11.99 5.04 -39.89
CA SER A 28 12.43 6.39 -40.26
C SER A 28 12.34 6.54 -41.77
N GLU A 29 11.50 7.45 -42.25
CA GLU A 29 11.46 7.85 -43.66
C GLU A 29 12.17 9.21 -43.79
N ASN A 30 13.24 9.28 -44.57
CA ASN A 30 13.93 10.53 -44.84
C ASN A 30 13.58 10.99 -46.26
N ARG A 31 12.88 12.13 -46.39
CA ARG A 31 12.51 12.75 -47.67
C ARG A 31 13.51 13.85 -48.02
N GLY A 32 14.64 13.43 -48.59
CA GLY A 32 15.57 14.31 -49.31
C GLY A 32 15.31 14.26 -50.82
N THR A 33 16.36 14.34 -51.63
CA THR A 33 16.31 14.15 -53.10
C THR A 33 16.01 12.71 -53.54
N GLN A 34 16.23 11.72 -52.67
CA GLN A 34 15.76 10.35 -52.80
C GLN A 34 15.08 9.91 -51.50
N VAL A 35 14.00 9.13 -51.60
CA VAL A 35 13.30 8.58 -50.45
C VAL A 35 14.11 7.41 -49.90
N SER A 36 14.55 7.50 -48.65
CA SER A 36 15.17 6.38 -47.94
C SER A 36 14.32 5.95 -46.75
N HIS A 37 14.19 4.63 -46.59
CA HIS A 37 13.52 4.00 -45.46
C HIS A 37 14.58 3.31 -44.59
N GLY A 38 14.67 3.72 -43.33
CA GLY A 38 15.47 3.06 -42.30
C GLY A 38 14.56 2.30 -41.34
N LEU A 39 14.86 1.02 -41.10
CA LEU A 39 14.17 0.20 -40.12
C LEU A 39 15.13 -0.07 -38.95
N ASN A 40 14.70 0.24 -37.72
CA ASN A 40 15.46 -0.03 -36.51
C ASN A 40 14.61 -0.86 -35.53
N TYR A 41 15.17 -1.99 -35.08
CA TYR A 41 14.60 -2.88 -34.08
C TYR A 41 15.37 -2.73 -32.77
N GLN A 42 14.70 -2.32 -31.71
CA GLN A 42 15.31 -2.15 -30.40
C GLN A 42 14.51 -2.87 -29.32
N LYS A 43 15.17 -3.69 -28.51
CA LYS A 43 14.58 -4.28 -27.31
C LYS A 43 14.71 -3.31 -26.15
N LEU A 44 13.59 -2.95 -25.54
CA LEU A 44 13.50 -2.06 -24.38
C LEU A 44 12.97 -2.85 -23.18
N GLY A 45 13.44 -2.53 -21.99
CA GLY A 45 12.89 -3.07 -20.75
C GLY A 45 11.99 -2.03 -20.08
N LYS A 46 10.71 -2.34 -19.88
CA LYS A 46 9.76 -1.48 -19.16
C LYS A 46 9.38 -2.14 -17.84
N GLU A 47 9.21 -1.36 -16.78
CA GLU A 47 8.63 -1.89 -15.52
C GLU A 47 7.20 -2.39 -15.77
N LEU A 48 6.85 -3.55 -15.20
CA LEU A 48 5.51 -4.15 -15.34
C LEU A 48 4.41 -3.21 -14.80
N MET A 49 4.70 -2.54 -13.69
CA MET A 49 3.84 -1.52 -13.11
C MET A 49 4.73 -0.45 -12.52
N THR A 50 4.61 0.77 -13.03
CA THR A 50 5.42 1.90 -12.56
C THR A 50 5.01 2.32 -11.16
N GLN A 51 5.90 3.04 -10.48
CA GLN A 51 5.63 3.55 -9.12
C GLN A 51 4.36 4.41 -9.06
N ASP A 52 4.10 5.19 -10.12
CA ASP A 52 2.90 6.02 -10.23
C ASP A 52 1.63 5.18 -10.40
N GLU A 53 1.68 4.12 -11.23
CA GLU A 53 0.56 3.19 -11.41
C GLU A 53 0.26 2.40 -10.12
N ILE A 54 1.30 2.02 -9.36
CA ILE A 54 1.18 1.35 -8.06
C ILE A 54 0.58 2.31 -7.01
N ALA A 55 0.94 3.59 -7.05
CA ALA A 55 0.45 4.60 -6.11
C ALA A 55 -1.04 4.93 -6.32
N VAL A 56 -1.54 4.82 -7.55
CA VAL A 56 -2.94 5.08 -7.94
C VAL A 56 -3.74 3.78 -8.15
N MET A 57 -3.20 2.66 -7.66
CA MET A 57 -3.88 1.36 -7.71
C MET A 57 -5.25 1.43 -7.03
N ASP A 58 -6.25 0.77 -7.63
CA ASP A 58 -7.59 0.69 -7.06
C ASP A 58 -7.53 0.11 -5.65
N GLY A 59 -8.23 0.77 -4.72
CA GLY A 59 -8.29 0.36 -3.33
C GLY A 59 -8.79 -1.07 -3.20
N GLY A 60 -9.63 -1.57 -4.11
CA GLY A 60 -10.12 -2.94 -4.15
C GLY A 60 -9.07 -4.01 -4.47
N LYS A 61 -7.87 -3.64 -4.89
CA LYS A 61 -6.83 -4.56 -5.38
C LYS A 61 -5.55 -4.48 -4.57
N CYS A 62 -4.71 -5.50 -4.72
CA CYS A 62 -3.47 -5.64 -3.98
C CYS A 62 -2.42 -6.41 -4.77
N ILE A 63 -1.16 -6.18 -4.44
CA ILE A 63 -0.04 -6.98 -4.93
C ILE A 63 0.32 -7.99 -3.84
N LEU A 64 0.12 -9.27 -4.14
CA LEU A 64 0.38 -10.36 -3.22
C LEU A 64 1.77 -10.93 -3.46
N GLN A 65 2.54 -11.04 -2.38
CA GLN A 65 3.87 -11.65 -2.37
C GLN A 65 3.79 -12.91 -1.52
N LEU A 66 3.89 -14.07 -2.17
CA LEU A 66 3.90 -15.38 -1.53
C LEU A 66 5.29 -16.01 -1.72
N ARG A 67 5.79 -16.72 -0.71
CA ARG A 67 7.07 -17.44 -0.80
C ARG A 67 7.00 -18.46 -1.95
N GLY A 68 7.96 -18.40 -2.87
CA GLY A 68 8.10 -19.36 -3.97
C GLY A 68 7.36 -19.00 -5.26
N VAL A 69 6.57 -17.92 -5.29
CA VAL A 69 5.92 -17.43 -6.50
C VAL A 69 6.29 -15.96 -6.75
N ARG A 70 6.24 -15.55 -8.02
CA ARG A 70 6.42 -14.14 -8.37
C ARG A 70 5.25 -13.32 -7.81
N PRO A 71 5.50 -12.07 -7.37
CA PRO A 71 4.41 -11.20 -6.96
C PRO A 71 3.38 -11.08 -8.08
N PHE A 72 2.10 -11.09 -7.72
CA PHE A 72 1.02 -10.98 -8.68
C PHE A 72 -0.08 -10.05 -8.17
N PHE A 73 -0.84 -9.54 -9.12
CA PHE A 73 -1.95 -8.63 -8.88
C PHE A 73 -3.22 -9.43 -8.57
N SER A 74 -3.85 -9.14 -7.44
CA SER A 74 -5.02 -9.86 -6.93
C SER A 74 -6.04 -8.90 -6.33
N ASP A 75 -7.31 -9.29 -6.37
CA ASP A 75 -8.37 -8.56 -5.67
C ASP A 75 -8.28 -8.80 -4.16
N LYS A 76 -8.68 -7.80 -3.36
CA LYS A 76 -8.80 -7.95 -1.90
C LYS A 76 -9.94 -8.90 -1.58
N TYR A 77 -9.83 -9.54 -0.42
CA TYR A 77 -10.88 -10.41 0.07
C TYR A 77 -12.16 -9.62 0.36
N ASP A 78 -13.29 -10.11 -0.15
CA ASP A 78 -14.60 -9.53 0.08
C ASP A 78 -15.10 -9.88 1.49
N ILE A 79 -15.18 -8.86 2.35
CA ILE A 79 -15.60 -8.99 3.74
C ILE A 79 -17.01 -9.57 3.88
N THR A 80 -17.89 -9.36 2.90
CA THR A 80 -19.29 -9.82 2.97
C THR A 80 -19.41 -11.35 2.92
N GLN A 81 -18.41 -12.02 2.36
CA GLN A 81 -18.36 -13.48 2.25
C GLN A 81 -17.79 -14.15 3.50
N HIS A 82 -17.25 -13.37 4.45
CA HIS A 82 -16.67 -13.94 5.66
C HIS A 82 -17.77 -14.49 6.59
N PRO A 83 -17.61 -15.69 7.20
CA PRO A 83 -18.61 -16.28 8.09
C PRO A 83 -19.03 -15.37 9.27
N ASN A 84 -18.08 -14.56 9.75
CA ASN A 84 -18.28 -13.65 10.87
C ASN A 84 -18.66 -12.21 10.46
N TYR A 85 -18.98 -11.96 9.20
CA TYR A 85 -19.34 -10.61 8.72
C TYR A 85 -20.56 -10.03 9.46
N LYS A 86 -21.46 -10.89 9.94
CA LYS A 86 -22.64 -10.54 10.76
C LYS A 86 -22.31 -9.68 11.99
N TYR A 87 -21.10 -9.81 12.54
CA TYR A 87 -20.69 -9.09 13.76
C TYR A 87 -20.05 -7.73 13.47
N LEU A 88 -19.83 -7.40 12.20
CA LEU A 88 -19.24 -6.13 11.82
C LEU A 88 -20.28 -5.01 11.88
N SER A 89 -19.82 -3.78 12.16
CA SER A 89 -20.63 -2.57 12.07
C SER A 89 -21.18 -2.32 10.66
N ASP A 90 -20.49 -2.83 9.64
CA ASP A 90 -20.87 -2.69 8.23
C ASP A 90 -22.11 -3.51 7.88
N PHE A 91 -22.38 -4.60 8.62
CA PHE A 91 -23.58 -5.42 8.45
C PHE A 91 -24.78 -4.83 9.20
N ASP A 92 -24.59 -4.45 10.47
CA ASP A 92 -25.61 -3.76 11.27
C ASP A 92 -24.96 -2.64 12.10
N LYS A 93 -25.49 -1.41 11.99
CA LYS A 93 -25.04 -0.24 12.76
C LYS A 93 -25.12 -0.46 14.27
N LYS A 94 -25.92 -1.41 14.74
CA LYS A 94 -25.99 -1.81 16.16
C LYS A 94 -24.70 -2.45 16.68
N ASN A 95 -23.88 -3.02 15.79
CA ASN A 95 -22.58 -3.58 16.13
C ASN A 95 -21.47 -2.52 16.14
N ALA A 96 -21.79 -1.25 15.87
CA ALA A 96 -20.82 -0.17 15.98
C ALA A 96 -20.30 -0.09 17.41
N PHE A 97 -18.98 -0.12 17.55
CA PHE A 97 -18.33 -0.04 18.84
C PHE A 97 -18.43 1.40 19.37
N ASP A 98 -19.23 1.57 20.41
CA ASP A 98 -19.39 2.85 21.11
C ASP A 98 -18.34 2.95 22.24
N VAL A 99 -17.36 3.82 22.03
CA VAL A 99 -16.23 4.03 22.96
C VAL A 99 -16.70 4.64 24.29
N GLU A 100 -17.70 5.53 24.28
CA GLU A 100 -18.19 6.19 25.49
C GLU A 100 -18.91 5.19 26.40
N ARG A 101 -19.71 4.31 25.80
CA ARG A 101 -20.36 3.21 26.52
C ARG A 101 -19.34 2.20 27.06
N TYR A 102 -18.27 1.93 26.32
CA TYR A 102 -17.21 1.03 26.78
C TYR A 102 -16.38 1.63 27.92
N MET A 103 -16.04 2.92 27.87
CA MET A 103 -15.31 3.61 28.93
C MET A 103 -16.13 3.80 30.22
N SER A 104 -17.43 4.00 30.11
CA SER A 104 -18.33 4.12 31.27
C SER A 104 -18.62 2.80 32.00
N THR A 105 -18.50 1.66 31.30
CA THR A 105 -18.70 0.33 31.89
C THR A 105 -17.45 -0.19 32.61
N ARG A 106 -16.27 0.39 32.33
CA ARG A 106 -15.05 0.10 33.08
C ARG A 106 -14.98 1.10 34.25
N PRO A 107 -14.79 0.65 35.50
CA PRO A 107 -14.51 1.58 36.57
C PRO A 107 -13.28 2.40 36.18
N ALA A 108 -13.37 3.72 36.26
CA ALA A 108 -12.25 4.60 36.03
C ALA A 108 -11.07 4.10 36.87
N ILE A 109 -9.92 3.89 36.22
CA ILE A 109 -8.68 3.45 36.89
C ILE A 109 -8.26 4.45 37.98
N VAL A 110 -8.74 5.69 37.88
CA VAL A 110 -8.60 6.76 38.87
C VAL A 110 -9.99 7.23 39.26
N LYS A 111 -10.34 7.12 40.55
CA LYS A 111 -11.57 7.74 41.07
C LYS A 111 -11.38 9.26 41.12
N PRO A 112 -12.43 10.07 40.92
CA PRO A 112 -12.32 11.53 40.97
C PRO A 112 -11.68 12.10 42.25
N ASP A 113 -11.78 11.36 43.36
CA ASP A 113 -11.27 11.77 44.68
C ASP A 113 -9.87 11.20 45.02
N GLU A 114 -9.23 10.45 44.11
CA GLU A 114 -7.94 9.81 44.36
C GLU A 114 -6.81 10.68 43.77
N PRO A 115 -5.88 11.20 44.60
CA PRO A 115 -4.76 11.98 44.09
C PRO A 115 -3.88 11.08 43.20
N PHE A 116 -3.58 11.55 41.99
CA PHE A 116 -2.67 10.88 41.07
C PHE A 116 -1.51 11.80 40.74
N ASP A 117 -0.31 11.23 40.72
CA ASP A 117 0.92 11.95 40.37
C ASP A 117 1.01 12.05 38.84
N ILE A 118 0.97 13.29 38.33
CA ILE A 118 1.25 13.59 36.93
C ILE A 118 2.76 13.73 36.79
N TYR A 119 3.39 12.80 36.08
CA TYR A 119 4.79 12.93 35.68
C TYR A 119 4.82 13.47 34.24
N GLU A 120 5.25 14.72 34.07
CA GLU A 120 5.69 15.20 32.76
C GLU A 120 7.03 14.55 32.46
N ILE A 121 7.04 13.66 31.47
CA ILE A 121 8.27 13.05 30.96
C ILE A 121 8.77 13.97 29.84
N ASP A 122 9.75 14.81 30.17
CA ASP A 122 10.50 15.57 29.17
C ASP A 122 11.40 14.59 28.40
N LEU A 123 11.09 14.36 27.13
CA LEU A 123 11.83 13.46 26.22
C LEU A 123 13.18 14.05 25.77
N SER A 124 13.69 15.10 26.43
CA SER A 124 14.96 15.73 26.07
C SER A 124 16.18 14.87 26.38
N ASP A 125 16.04 13.82 27.19
CA ASP A 125 17.16 13.01 27.70
C ASP A 125 17.26 11.60 27.06
N GLU A 126 16.44 11.26 26.05
CA GLU A 126 16.57 9.97 25.34
C GLU A 126 17.81 9.88 24.44
N ASP A 127 18.47 11.00 24.13
CA ASP A 127 19.70 11.02 23.31
C ASP A 127 20.97 10.66 24.10
N ALA A 128 20.91 10.51 25.43
CA ALA A 128 22.07 10.18 26.26
C ALA A 128 22.27 8.67 26.50
N ALA A 129 21.32 7.82 26.10
CA ALA A 129 21.33 6.37 26.38
C ALA A 129 21.61 5.50 25.14
N ALA A 130 22.15 6.10 24.07
CA ALA A 130 22.55 5.42 22.83
C ALA A 130 24.07 5.45 22.59
N GLU A 131 24.89 5.24 23.64
CA GLU A 131 26.29 4.82 23.50
C GLU A 131 26.47 3.33 23.89
#